data_AF-A0A7S0UHL2-F1
#
_entry.id   AF-A0A7S0UHL2-F1
#
_cell.length_a   1.000
_cell.length_b   1.000
_cell.length_c   1.000
_cell.angle_alpha   90.00
_cell.angle_beta   90.00
_cell.angle_gamma   90.00
#
_symmetry.space_group_name_H-M   'P 1'
#
loop_
_entity.id
_entity.type
_entity.pdbx_description
1 polymer ?
#
loop_
_entity_poly.entity_id
_entity_poly.type
_entity_poly.pdbx_seq_one_letter_code
_entity_poly.pdbx_strand_id
1 'polypeptide(L)'
;GNVSLEVQLHDNGGTDNGGADVSPPAALTLQIAHVNKRPSFLIPVDTVKVGQNVYTTQEYVGPAFVTNISAANGPFSEPDQQVSFEVAVGEQDQTLFTSGPNISANGTLTFRTAPFQSGNARITITLRDDGGTLYTGADTSLPLEATIVVGAVNFPPFFVLPSATVYRLQDAPATPVAFASSVFPAEDVTQQALEASQSLTFRIVPVPTSDPVIDFSGVSVTPSGVLTLSLLPHAYGNESFLLSLVDDGGGNNESAPQLVTVLVNRTNWPPSFSLPSRVVDVDERAPDLP
;
A
#
# COMPACT_ATOMS: atom_id res chain seq x y z
N GLY A 1 -27.96 33.30 -33.63
CA GLY A 1 -29.35 33.58 -34.06
C GLY A 1 -29.36 34.74 -35.02
N ASN A 2 -30.43 34.91 -35.81
CA ASN A 2 -30.55 36.01 -36.75
C ASN A 2 -31.57 37.02 -36.22
N VAL A 3 -31.24 38.30 -36.28
CA VAL A 3 -32.16 39.41 -36.02
C VAL A 3 -32.36 40.16 -37.32
N SER A 4 -33.62 40.29 -37.73
CA SER A 4 -33.98 41.10 -38.89
C SER A 4 -34.50 42.45 -38.42
N LEU A 5 -33.94 43.51 -39.00
CA LEU A 5 -34.29 44.90 -38.76
C LEU A 5 -34.78 45.50 -40.07
N GLU A 6 -35.74 46.42 -40.00
CA GLU A 6 -36.07 47.31 -41.10
C GLU A 6 -35.48 48.69 -40.81
N VAL A 7 -34.76 49.24 -41.78
CA VAL A 7 -34.11 50.55 -41.69
C VAL A 7 -34.71 51.46 -42.73
N GLN A 8 -35.12 52.66 -42.32
CA GLN A 8 -35.55 53.75 -43.18
C GLN A 8 -34.72 54.98 -42.88
N LEU A 9 -34.42 55.77 -43.91
CA LEU A 9 -33.75 57.06 -43.77
C LEU A 9 -34.79 58.17 -43.91
N HIS A 10 -34.70 59.17 -43.03
CA HIS A 10 -35.43 60.42 -43.16
C HIS A 10 -34.49 61.52 -43.62
N ASP A 11 -34.91 62.35 -44.56
CA ASP A 11 -34.25 63.62 -44.81
C ASP A 11 -34.89 64.74 -43.96
N ASN A 12 -34.52 66.00 -44.21
CA ASN A 12 -35.05 67.15 -43.48
C ASN A 12 -35.86 68.09 -44.39
N GLY A 13 -36.25 67.64 -45.58
CA GLY A 13 -36.94 68.43 -46.60
C GLY A 13 -38.46 68.44 -46.45
N GLY A 14 -39.04 67.51 -45.68
CA GLY A 14 -40.48 67.38 -45.52
C GLY A 14 -41.19 66.85 -46.78
N THR A 15 -42.52 66.90 -46.80
CA THR A 15 -43.34 66.30 -47.87
C THR A 15 -43.94 67.30 -48.85
N ASP A 16 -43.53 68.57 -48.82
CA ASP A 16 -44.11 69.64 -49.65
C ASP A 16 -43.88 69.39 -51.15
N ASN A 17 -44.83 69.84 -51.98
CA ASN A 17 -44.85 69.63 -53.44
C ASN A 17 -44.80 68.16 -53.90
N GLY A 18 -45.23 67.21 -53.05
CA GLY A 18 -45.26 65.79 -53.38
C GLY A 18 -43.91 65.08 -53.17
N GLY A 19 -42.99 65.69 -52.42
CA GLY A 19 -41.74 65.06 -51.99
C GLY A 19 -41.96 63.91 -51.00
N ALA A 20 -41.00 62.98 -50.95
CA ALA A 20 -40.99 61.86 -50.00
C ALA A 20 -39.88 62.09 -48.97
N ASP A 21 -40.27 62.26 -47.70
CA ASP A 21 -39.36 62.53 -46.58
C ASP A 21 -38.72 61.26 -46.00
N VAL A 22 -39.16 60.07 -46.43
CA VAL A 22 -38.75 58.76 -45.90
C VAL A 22 -38.41 57.79 -47.03
N SER A 23 -37.29 57.08 -46.92
CA SER A 23 -36.94 56.01 -47.85
C SER A 23 -37.88 54.80 -47.72
N PRO A 24 -38.01 53.97 -48.76
CA PRO A 24 -38.55 52.63 -48.60
C PRO A 24 -37.77 51.84 -47.53
N PRO A 25 -38.41 50.92 -46.78
CA PRO A 25 -37.72 50.06 -45.82
C PRO A 25 -36.65 49.20 -46.50
N ALA A 26 -35.47 49.15 -45.90
CA ALA A 26 -34.39 48.23 -46.25
C ALA A 26 -34.22 47.18 -45.15
N ALA A 27 -34.20 45.90 -45.52
CA ALA A 27 -33.96 44.82 -44.58
C ALA A 27 -32.46 44.72 -44.23
N LEU A 28 -32.14 44.72 -42.95
CA LEU A 28 -30.81 44.43 -42.40
C LEU A 28 -30.90 43.16 -41.56
N THR A 29 -30.10 42.15 -41.89
CA THR A 29 -30.00 40.94 -41.07
C THR A 29 -28.71 40.97 -40.27
N LEU A 30 -28.83 40.92 -38.94
CA LEU A 30 -27.72 40.73 -38.02
C LEU A 30 -27.61 39.25 -37.67
N GLN A 31 -26.49 38.63 -38.04
CA GLN A 31 -26.16 37.29 -37.63
C GLN A 31 -25.35 37.32 -36.34
N ILE A 32 -25.95 36.83 -35.26
CA ILE A 32 -25.27 36.60 -33.98
C ILE A 32 -24.68 35.21 -34.03
N ALA A 33 -23.36 35.13 -34.16
CA ALA A 33 -22.62 33.88 -34.09
C ALA A 33 -22.66 33.29 -32.67
N HIS A 34 -22.77 31.97 -32.58
CA HIS A 34 -22.58 31.25 -31.32
C HIS A 34 -21.08 31.23 -30.96
N VAL A 35 -20.76 31.39 -29.68
CA VAL A 35 -19.38 31.32 -29.17
C VAL A 35 -19.34 30.28 -28.06
N ASN A 36 -18.69 29.16 -28.35
CA ASN A 36 -18.54 28.04 -27.44
C ASN A 36 -18.00 28.46 -26.07
N LYS A 37 -18.55 27.97 -24.96
CA LYS A 37 -18.01 28.20 -23.63
C LYS A 37 -17.09 27.07 -23.23
N ARG A 38 -16.15 27.41 -22.35
CA ARG A 38 -15.15 26.46 -21.88
C ARG A 38 -15.85 25.42 -21.00
N PRO A 39 -15.56 24.12 -21.15
CA PRO A 39 -16.13 23.10 -20.29
C PRO A 39 -15.47 23.14 -18.90
N SER A 40 -16.14 22.60 -17.90
CA SER A 40 -15.67 22.59 -16.51
C SER A 40 -16.09 21.34 -15.75
N PHE A 41 -15.30 21.00 -14.73
CA PHE A 41 -15.55 19.90 -13.80
C PHE A 41 -14.81 20.18 -12.48
N LEU A 42 -15.10 19.38 -11.45
CA LEU A 42 -14.44 19.43 -10.15
C LEU A 42 -13.89 18.06 -9.77
N ILE A 43 -12.76 18.06 -9.05
CA ILE A 43 -12.21 16.90 -8.36
C ILE A 43 -12.48 17.10 -6.85
N PRO A 44 -13.49 16.44 -6.27
CA PRO A 44 -13.83 16.60 -4.85
C PRO A 44 -12.76 16.00 -3.93
N VAL A 45 -12.08 14.94 -4.38
CA VAL A 45 -10.95 14.30 -3.68
C VAL A 45 -9.88 14.00 -4.72
N ASP A 46 -8.71 14.61 -4.56
CA ASP A 46 -7.59 14.58 -5.51
C ASP A 46 -6.68 13.35 -5.35
N THR A 47 -7.04 12.42 -4.46
CA THR A 47 -6.22 11.26 -4.15
C THR A 47 -7.05 9.98 -4.16
N VAL A 48 -6.61 8.99 -4.92
CA VAL A 48 -7.14 7.62 -4.93
C VAL A 48 -6.06 6.69 -4.37
N LYS A 49 -6.41 5.83 -3.42
CA LYS A 49 -5.45 4.87 -2.83
C LYS A 49 -5.92 3.44 -3.06
N VAL A 50 -5.03 2.61 -3.58
CA VAL A 50 -5.22 1.17 -3.78
C VAL A 50 -3.98 0.41 -3.35
N GLY A 51 -4.12 -0.86 -2.97
CA GLY A 51 -2.95 -1.72 -2.74
C GLY A 51 -2.39 -2.25 -4.06
N GLN A 52 -1.07 -2.47 -4.10
CA GLN A 52 -0.44 -3.25 -5.16
C GLN A 52 -1.12 -4.62 -5.27
N ASN A 53 -1.13 -5.20 -6.47
CA ASN A 53 -1.73 -6.51 -6.73
C ASN A 53 -3.25 -6.64 -6.56
N VAL A 54 -3.97 -5.58 -6.13
CA VAL A 54 -5.43 -5.65 -5.92
C VAL A 54 -6.23 -5.59 -7.22
N TYR A 55 -5.77 -4.79 -8.20
CA TYR A 55 -6.48 -4.54 -9.47
C TYR A 55 -5.65 -4.98 -10.69
N THR A 56 -4.94 -6.11 -10.56
CA THR A 56 -4.11 -6.70 -11.63
C THR A 56 -4.92 -7.52 -12.61
N THR A 57 -5.95 -8.22 -12.13
CA THR A 57 -6.85 -9.07 -12.94
C THR A 57 -8.23 -8.48 -13.10
N GLN A 58 -8.69 -7.70 -12.12
CA GLN A 58 -9.94 -6.95 -12.13
C GLN A 58 -9.67 -5.46 -12.34
N GLU A 59 -10.62 -4.76 -12.98
CA GLU A 59 -10.55 -3.32 -13.17
C GLU A 59 -10.99 -2.58 -11.90
N TYR A 60 -10.24 -1.55 -11.50
CA TYR A 60 -10.71 -0.58 -10.52
C TYR A 60 -11.84 0.23 -11.14
N VAL A 61 -12.97 0.35 -10.44
CA VAL A 61 -14.08 1.21 -10.84
C VAL A 61 -14.41 2.11 -9.66
N GLY A 62 -13.98 3.37 -9.73
CA GLY A 62 -14.24 4.36 -8.70
C GLY A 62 -15.67 4.89 -8.77
N PRO A 63 -16.22 5.47 -7.68
CA PRO A 63 -17.42 6.29 -7.78
C PRO A 63 -17.12 7.57 -8.59
N ALA A 64 -18.08 8.50 -8.69
CA ALA A 64 -17.95 9.77 -9.42
C ALA A 64 -16.72 10.59 -8.97
N PHE A 65 -15.56 10.27 -9.55
CA PHE A 65 -14.24 10.76 -9.21
C PHE A 65 -14.09 12.22 -9.63
N VAL A 66 -14.74 12.58 -10.72
CA VAL A 66 -15.00 13.97 -11.10
C VAL A 66 -16.50 14.25 -11.02
N THR A 67 -16.83 15.48 -10.62
CA THR A 67 -18.21 15.94 -10.40
C THR A 67 -18.43 17.31 -11.05
N ASN A 68 -19.68 17.79 -11.05
CA ASN A 68 -20.05 19.08 -11.67
C ASN A 68 -19.54 19.22 -13.11
N ILE A 69 -19.70 18.15 -13.88
CA ILE A 69 -19.29 18.07 -15.28
C ILE A 69 -20.25 18.91 -16.11
N SER A 70 -19.73 19.89 -16.83
CA SER A 70 -20.50 20.81 -17.67
C SER A 70 -19.75 21.11 -18.96
N ALA A 71 -20.47 21.11 -20.09
CA ALA A 71 -19.93 21.54 -21.38
C ALA A 71 -19.65 23.05 -21.42
N ALA A 72 -20.31 23.82 -20.56
CA ALA A 72 -20.16 25.28 -20.51
C ALA A 72 -19.74 25.77 -19.13
N ASN A 73 -19.02 26.88 -19.07
CA ASN A 73 -18.76 27.63 -17.85
C ASN A 73 -19.56 28.94 -17.82
N GLY A 74 -20.03 29.32 -16.63
CA GLY A 74 -20.76 30.56 -16.42
C GLY A 74 -22.28 30.45 -16.63
N PRO A 75 -22.98 31.55 -16.92
CA PRO A 75 -24.45 31.61 -16.85
C PRO A 75 -25.17 31.02 -18.08
N PHE A 76 -24.43 30.65 -19.13
CA PHE A 76 -25.00 30.07 -20.34
C PHE A 76 -24.77 28.57 -20.35
N SER A 77 -25.82 27.81 -20.64
CA SER A 77 -25.74 26.35 -20.79
C SER A 77 -25.60 25.96 -22.25
N GLU A 78 -24.78 24.95 -22.53
CA GLU A 78 -24.66 24.31 -23.85
C GLU A 78 -25.00 22.81 -23.73
N PRO A 79 -26.23 22.45 -23.33
CA PRO A 79 -26.59 21.08 -22.92
C PRO A 79 -26.55 20.05 -24.05
N ASP A 80 -26.53 20.52 -25.30
CA ASP A 80 -26.49 19.66 -26.49
C ASP A 80 -25.06 19.19 -26.83
N GLN A 81 -24.05 19.87 -26.30
CA GLN A 81 -22.66 19.51 -26.53
C GLN A 81 -22.27 18.27 -25.74
N GLN A 82 -21.52 17.38 -26.40
CA GLN A 82 -20.99 16.17 -25.76
C GLN A 82 -19.63 16.44 -25.15
N VAL A 83 -19.35 15.80 -24.03
CA VAL A 83 -18.07 15.95 -23.32
C VAL A 83 -17.29 14.63 -23.25
N SER A 84 -15.96 14.74 -23.32
CA SER A 84 -15.01 13.64 -23.18
C SER A 84 -13.83 14.05 -22.32
N PHE A 85 -13.35 13.14 -21.47
CA PHE A 85 -12.14 13.38 -20.68
C PHE A 85 -10.90 12.87 -21.41
N GLU A 86 -9.82 13.62 -21.26
CA GLU A 86 -8.47 13.21 -21.59
C GLU A 86 -7.67 13.12 -20.28
N VAL A 87 -6.97 12.01 -20.09
CA VAL A 87 -6.18 11.74 -18.88
C VAL A 87 -4.74 11.47 -19.30
N ALA A 88 -3.82 12.31 -18.82
CA ALA A 88 -2.39 12.15 -19.03
C ALA A 88 -1.71 11.66 -17.74
N VAL A 89 -0.83 10.68 -17.88
CA VAL A 89 -0.01 10.13 -16.78
C VAL A 89 1.45 10.46 -17.05
N GLY A 90 2.19 10.87 -16.02
CA GLY A 90 3.63 11.09 -16.12
C GLY A 90 4.37 9.83 -16.64
N GLU A 91 5.36 10.00 -17.51
CA GLU A 91 6.01 8.88 -18.21
C GLU A 91 6.56 7.80 -17.28
N GLN A 92 7.14 8.19 -16.14
CA GLN A 92 7.69 7.27 -15.15
C GLN A 92 6.60 6.46 -14.43
N ASP A 93 5.41 7.04 -14.31
CA ASP A 93 4.29 6.49 -13.55
C ASP A 93 3.42 5.56 -14.40
N GLN A 94 3.58 5.56 -15.73
CA GLN A 94 2.83 4.68 -16.64
C GLN A 94 3.06 3.20 -16.32
N THR A 95 4.24 2.86 -15.80
CA THR A 95 4.60 1.50 -15.38
C THR A 95 3.72 0.96 -14.26
N LEU A 96 3.00 1.83 -13.53
CA LEU A 96 2.06 1.45 -12.47
C LEU A 96 0.76 0.85 -13.02
N PHE A 97 0.48 0.97 -14.33
CA PHE A 97 -0.79 0.55 -14.93
C PHE A 97 -0.59 -0.38 -16.12
N THR A 98 -1.46 -1.38 -16.25
CA THR A 98 -1.58 -2.17 -17.49
C THR A 98 -2.65 -1.62 -18.44
N SER A 99 -3.58 -0.82 -17.91
CA SER A 99 -4.61 -0.12 -18.68
C SER A 99 -5.18 1.07 -17.90
N GLY A 100 -5.58 2.11 -18.62
CA GLY A 100 -6.00 3.38 -18.01
C GLY A 100 -4.82 4.14 -17.40
N PRO A 101 -5.07 5.13 -16.52
CA PRO A 101 -6.37 5.58 -16.02
C PRO A 101 -7.22 6.29 -17.08
N ASN A 102 -8.54 6.01 -17.06
CA ASN A 102 -9.54 6.61 -17.92
C ASN A 102 -10.68 7.20 -17.08
N ILE A 103 -11.32 8.26 -17.56
CA ILE A 103 -12.53 8.84 -16.94
C ILE A 103 -13.66 8.85 -17.98
N SER A 104 -14.80 8.25 -17.65
CA SER A 104 -15.99 8.31 -18.50
C SER A 104 -16.74 9.64 -18.36
N ALA A 105 -17.65 9.94 -19.29
CA ALA A 105 -18.42 11.20 -19.30
C ALA A 105 -19.29 11.43 -18.03
N ASN A 106 -19.64 10.36 -17.29
CA ASN A 106 -20.33 10.46 -16.00
C ASN A 106 -19.37 10.64 -14.79
N GLY A 107 -18.07 10.74 -15.05
CA GLY A 107 -17.03 10.97 -14.06
C GLY A 107 -16.48 9.72 -13.35
N THR A 108 -16.73 8.52 -13.87
CA THR A 108 -16.20 7.27 -13.30
C THR A 108 -14.74 7.07 -13.71
N LEU A 109 -13.84 6.91 -12.74
CA LEU A 109 -12.42 6.59 -12.98
C LEU A 109 -12.24 5.07 -13.07
N THR A 110 -11.55 4.60 -14.12
CA THR A 110 -11.15 3.20 -14.25
C THR A 110 -9.68 3.01 -14.58
N PHE A 111 -9.07 1.95 -14.05
CA PHE A 111 -7.69 1.53 -14.37
C PHE A 111 -7.43 0.08 -13.92
N ARG A 112 -6.32 -0.50 -14.37
CA ARG A 112 -5.74 -1.73 -13.82
C ARG A 112 -4.30 -1.48 -13.42
N THR A 113 -3.93 -1.91 -12.23
CA THR A 113 -2.57 -1.78 -11.71
C THR A 113 -1.67 -2.86 -12.31
N ALA A 114 -0.42 -2.53 -12.60
CA ALA A 114 0.58 -3.52 -12.93
C ALA A 114 0.91 -4.39 -11.70
N PRO A 115 1.17 -5.70 -11.88
CA PRO A 115 1.55 -6.57 -10.79
C PRO A 115 2.91 -6.18 -10.23
N PHE A 116 3.04 -6.25 -8.91
CA PHE A 116 4.27 -6.01 -8.16
C PHE A 116 4.86 -4.59 -8.33
N GLN A 117 4.04 -3.64 -8.80
CA GLN A 117 4.41 -2.24 -8.91
C GLN A 117 3.73 -1.45 -7.80
N SER A 118 4.47 -0.51 -7.22
CA SER A 118 3.99 0.42 -6.19
C SER A 118 4.59 1.80 -6.44
N GLY A 119 3.88 2.85 -6.04
CA GLY A 119 4.28 4.22 -6.29
C GLY A 119 3.10 5.18 -6.32
N ASN A 120 3.39 6.42 -6.69
CA ASN A 120 2.40 7.49 -6.82
C ASN A 120 2.35 7.94 -8.27
N ALA A 121 1.22 7.77 -8.93
CA ALA A 121 1.00 8.29 -10.27
C ALA A 121 0.36 9.66 -10.21
N ARG A 122 1.04 10.68 -10.73
CA ARG A 122 0.42 12.00 -10.94
C ARG A 122 -0.33 11.99 -12.27
N ILE A 123 -1.61 12.31 -12.22
CA ILE A 123 -2.48 12.37 -13.40
C ILE A 123 -2.96 13.79 -13.63
N THR A 124 -2.97 14.20 -14.90
CA THR A 124 -3.52 15.47 -15.36
C THR A 124 -4.77 15.18 -16.16
N ILE A 125 -5.88 15.83 -15.80
CA ILE A 125 -7.20 15.58 -16.35
C ILE A 125 -7.68 16.85 -17.05
N THR A 126 -8.12 16.71 -18.29
CA THR A 126 -8.77 17.76 -19.08
C THR A 126 -10.13 17.28 -19.56
N LEU A 127 -11.11 18.18 -19.58
CA LEU A 127 -12.42 17.94 -20.16
C LEU A 127 -12.50 18.67 -21.51
N ARG A 128 -13.01 17.99 -22.52
CA ARG A 128 -13.20 18.53 -23.87
C ARG A 128 -14.67 18.41 -24.28
N ASP A 129 -15.24 19.46 -24.85
CA ASP A 129 -16.55 19.44 -25.51
C ASP A 129 -16.42 19.40 -27.04
N ASP A 130 -17.55 19.28 -27.75
CA ASP A 130 -17.62 19.26 -29.22
C ASP A 130 -18.10 20.60 -29.84
N GLY A 131 -18.15 21.69 -29.07
CA GLY A 131 -18.59 23.02 -29.52
C GLY A 131 -17.55 23.81 -30.33
N GLY A 132 -16.29 23.38 -30.29
CA GLY A 132 -15.18 23.93 -31.09
C GLY A 132 -14.64 25.28 -30.61
N THR A 133 -13.73 25.89 -31.42
CA THR A 133 -12.92 27.06 -31.02
C THR A 133 -13.16 28.33 -31.85
N LEU A 134 -14.18 28.31 -32.72
CA LEU A 134 -14.48 29.45 -33.60
C LEU A 134 -14.97 30.66 -32.79
N TYR A 135 -14.74 31.87 -33.31
CA TYR A 135 -15.12 33.13 -32.64
C TYR A 135 -14.60 33.25 -31.20
N THR A 136 -13.36 32.80 -30.95
CA THR A 136 -12.74 32.73 -29.61
C THR A 136 -13.44 31.79 -28.63
N GLY A 137 -14.21 30.82 -29.13
CA GLY A 137 -14.71 29.73 -28.32
C GLY A 137 -13.57 28.87 -27.76
N ALA A 138 -13.83 28.14 -26.70
CA ALA A 138 -12.87 27.23 -26.09
C ALA A 138 -13.55 25.89 -25.83
N ASP A 139 -13.06 24.82 -26.45
CA ASP A 139 -13.61 23.47 -26.32
C ASP A 139 -12.92 22.65 -25.22
N THR A 140 -11.91 23.20 -24.55
CA THR A 140 -11.03 22.47 -23.62
C THR A 140 -10.95 23.19 -22.28
N SER A 141 -11.16 22.45 -21.18
CA SER A 141 -11.11 22.98 -19.82
C SER A 141 -9.69 23.43 -19.41
N LEU A 142 -9.58 24.06 -18.24
CA LEU A 142 -8.27 24.10 -17.56
C LEU A 142 -7.93 22.69 -17.06
N PRO A 143 -6.65 22.29 -17.05
CA PRO A 143 -6.24 21.01 -16.49
C PRO A 143 -6.39 21.02 -14.96
N LEU A 144 -6.86 19.91 -14.41
CA LEU A 144 -6.82 19.63 -12.97
C LEU A 144 -5.96 18.39 -12.72
N GLU A 145 -5.32 18.33 -11.57
CA GLU A 145 -4.41 17.24 -11.23
C GLU A 145 -4.94 16.41 -10.07
N ALA A 146 -4.59 15.13 -10.08
CA ALA A 146 -4.85 14.20 -8.99
C ALA A 146 -3.71 13.19 -8.89
N THR A 147 -3.71 12.41 -7.80
CA THR A 147 -2.73 11.36 -7.55
C THR A 147 -3.42 10.02 -7.35
N ILE A 148 -2.94 8.98 -8.03
CA ILE A 148 -3.28 7.59 -7.74
C ILE A 148 -2.11 6.97 -6.99
N VAL A 149 -2.33 6.60 -5.74
CA VAL A 149 -1.35 5.92 -4.89
C VAL A 149 -1.58 4.42 -5.00
N VAL A 150 -0.59 3.71 -5.54
CA VAL A 150 -0.50 2.24 -5.50
C VAL A 150 0.44 1.88 -4.35
N GLY A 151 -0.13 1.59 -3.19
CA GLY A 151 0.64 1.28 -1.98
C GLY A 151 1.26 -0.11 -2.03
N ALA A 152 2.53 -0.23 -1.62
CA ALA A 152 3.14 -1.53 -1.41
C ALA A 152 2.31 -2.33 -0.39
N VAL A 153 2.18 -3.63 -0.63
CA VAL A 153 1.49 -4.57 0.25
C VAL A 153 2.56 -5.47 0.84
N ASN A 154 2.63 -5.46 2.18
CA ASN A 154 3.57 -6.29 2.90
C ASN A 154 3.14 -7.77 2.89
N PHE A 155 4.09 -8.67 2.69
CA PHE A 155 3.89 -10.12 2.81
C PHE A 155 4.47 -10.65 4.12
N PRO A 156 3.88 -11.69 4.73
CA PRO A 156 4.44 -12.29 5.93
C PRO A 156 5.83 -12.87 5.67
N PRO A 157 6.76 -12.72 6.62
CA PRO A 157 8.11 -13.21 6.45
C PRO A 157 8.14 -14.73 6.62
N PHE A 158 9.17 -15.35 6.06
CA PHE A 158 9.28 -16.80 5.96
C PHE A 158 10.61 -17.30 6.51
N PHE A 159 10.58 -18.44 7.17
CA PHE A 159 11.77 -19.18 7.55
C PHE A 159 11.47 -20.68 7.71
N VAL A 160 12.52 -21.48 7.62
CA VAL A 160 12.47 -22.94 7.81
C VAL A 160 13.20 -23.29 9.10
N LEU A 161 12.58 -24.14 9.92
CA LEU A 161 13.26 -24.87 10.99
C LEU A 161 13.65 -26.27 10.49
N PRO A 162 14.95 -26.57 10.32
CA PRO A 162 15.40 -27.92 9.97
C PRO A 162 15.02 -28.96 11.03
N SER A 163 14.93 -28.53 12.29
CA SER A 163 14.44 -29.32 13.41
C SER A 163 13.72 -28.40 14.41
N ALA A 164 12.51 -28.78 14.82
CA ALA A 164 11.79 -28.12 15.90
C ALA A 164 12.29 -28.52 17.30
N THR A 165 13.26 -29.45 17.38
CA THR A 165 13.87 -29.86 18.65
C THR A 165 15.35 -29.51 18.67
N VAL A 166 15.77 -28.88 19.77
CA VAL A 166 17.16 -28.50 20.05
C VAL A 166 17.67 -29.35 21.20
N TYR A 167 18.72 -30.13 20.96
CA TYR A 167 19.32 -30.98 22.00
C TYR A 167 20.45 -30.25 22.72
N ARG A 168 20.49 -30.36 24.04
CA ARG A 168 21.57 -29.89 24.91
C ARG A 168 21.90 -30.93 25.97
N LEU A 169 23.12 -30.85 26.50
CA LEU A 169 23.49 -31.53 27.72
C LEU A 169 23.40 -30.54 28.88
N GLN A 170 22.95 -31.02 30.04
CA GLN A 170 22.97 -30.28 31.29
C GLN A 170 24.39 -29.77 31.57
N ASP A 171 24.49 -28.49 31.97
CA ASP A 171 25.75 -27.79 32.25
C ASP A 171 26.73 -27.70 31.04
N ALA A 172 26.23 -27.91 29.82
CA ALA A 172 27.01 -27.66 28.61
C ALA A 172 27.28 -26.15 28.44
N PRO A 173 28.43 -25.76 27.86
CA PRO A 173 28.69 -24.38 27.52
C PRO A 173 27.64 -23.86 26.54
N ALA A 174 27.28 -22.58 26.67
CA ALA A 174 26.38 -21.90 25.74
C ALA A 174 27.05 -21.79 24.37
N THR A 175 26.75 -22.73 23.47
CA THR A 175 27.22 -22.68 22.08
C THR A 175 26.10 -22.25 21.14
N PRO A 176 26.40 -21.39 20.15
CA PRO A 176 25.44 -21.02 19.11
C PRO A 176 25.04 -22.24 18.28
N VAL A 177 23.77 -22.33 17.89
CA VAL A 177 23.25 -23.43 17.07
C VAL A 177 22.62 -22.89 15.80
N ALA A 178 23.03 -23.44 14.66
CA ALA A 178 22.33 -23.25 13.40
C ALA A 178 20.92 -23.82 13.55
N PHE A 179 19.93 -22.94 13.52
CA PHE A 179 18.61 -23.21 14.08
C PHE A 179 17.48 -22.92 13.09
N ALA A 180 17.60 -21.81 12.36
CA ALA A 180 16.71 -21.48 11.25
C ALA A 180 17.52 -21.32 9.95
N SER A 181 16.85 -21.58 8.83
CA SER A 181 17.37 -21.35 7.49
C SER A 181 16.31 -20.68 6.62
N SER A 182 16.69 -20.22 5.43
CA SER A 182 15.78 -19.57 4.49
C SER A 182 15.02 -18.40 5.12
N VAL A 183 15.73 -17.57 5.89
CA VAL A 183 15.17 -16.41 6.58
C VAL A 183 14.99 -15.29 5.56
N PHE A 184 13.75 -15.06 5.16
CA PHE A 184 13.38 -14.18 4.05
C PHE A 184 12.20 -13.27 4.42
N PRO A 185 12.09 -12.08 3.80
CA PRO A 185 10.99 -11.16 4.06
C PRO A 185 9.66 -11.64 3.48
N ALA A 186 9.68 -12.59 2.54
CA ALA A 186 8.48 -13.27 2.03
C ALA A 186 8.79 -14.70 1.61
N GLU A 187 7.76 -15.53 1.45
CA GLU A 187 7.90 -16.91 0.96
C GLU A 187 8.20 -16.98 -0.55
N ASP A 188 7.51 -16.19 -1.36
CA ASP A 188 7.69 -16.17 -2.82
C ASP A 188 8.93 -15.36 -3.23
N VAL A 189 9.76 -15.92 -4.12
CA VAL A 189 11.02 -15.31 -4.57
C VAL A 189 10.82 -13.92 -5.21
N THR A 190 9.70 -13.69 -5.89
CA THR A 190 9.39 -12.37 -6.48
C THR A 190 9.07 -11.34 -5.40
N GLN A 191 8.36 -11.74 -4.35
CA GLN A 191 8.01 -10.88 -3.21
C GLN A 191 9.25 -10.58 -2.37
N GLN A 192 10.14 -11.56 -2.20
CA GLN A 192 11.42 -11.36 -1.52
C GLN A 192 12.24 -10.22 -2.13
N ALA A 193 12.25 -10.09 -3.46
CA ALA A 193 12.95 -9.02 -4.14
C ALA A 193 12.31 -7.64 -3.90
N LEU A 194 10.97 -7.58 -3.79
CA LEU A 194 10.23 -6.34 -3.51
C LEU A 194 10.45 -5.85 -2.08
N GLU A 195 10.68 -6.78 -1.16
CA GLU A 195 10.79 -6.52 0.27
C GLU A 195 12.21 -6.68 0.80
N ALA A 196 13.20 -6.75 -0.10
CA ALA A 196 14.61 -6.98 0.24
C ALA A 196 15.21 -5.90 1.16
N SER A 197 14.58 -4.74 1.26
CA SER A 197 14.98 -3.66 2.17
C SER A 197 14.40 -3.78 3.58
N GLN A 198 13.49 -4.72 3.84
CA GLN A 198 12.89 -4.91 5.15
C GLN A 198 13.88 -5.56 6.13
N SER A 199 13.76 -5.21 7.40
CA SER A 199 14.57 -5.76 8.48
C SER A 199 13.86 -6.94 9.14
N LEU A 200 14.58 -8.05 9.31
CA LEU A 200 14.03 -9.29 9.89
C LEU A 200 14.51 -9.51 11.32
N THR A 201 13.58 -9.79 12.22
CA THR A 201 13.85 -10.09 13.63
C THR A 201 13.06 -11.32 14.06
N PHE A 202 13.66 -12.17 14.89
CA PHE A 202 12.93 -13.28 15.49
C PHE A 202 12.25 -12.84 16.78
N ARG A 203 10.99 -13.23 16.93
CA ARG A 203 10.21 -13.07 18.14
C ARG A 203 10.08 -14.41 18.85
N ILE A 204 10.36 -14.40 20.14
CA ILE A 204 10.38 -15.58 21.00
C ILE A 204 9.34 -15.39 22.09
N VAL A 205 8.41 -16.33 22.21
CA VAL A 205 7.38 -16.33 23.25
C VAL A 205 7.52 -17.61 24.06
N PRO A 206 8.02 -17.55 25.31
CA PRO A 206 8.13 -18.71 26.17
C PRO A 206 6.77 -19.40 26.35
N VAL A 207 6.76 -20.73 26.31
CA VAL A 207 5.59 -21.51 26.73
C VAL A 207 5.76 -21.82 28.22
N PRO A 208 4.85 -21.35 29.09
CA PRO A 208 4.99 -21.55 30.53
C PRO A 208 5.14 -23.02 30.91
N THR A 209 6.13 -23.31 31.76
CA THR A 209 6.38 -24.61 32.36
C THR A 209 6.57 -24.46 33.88
N SER A 210 6.28 -25.52 34.63
CA SER A 210 6.51 -25.56 36.08
C SER A 210 7.97 -25.76 36.46
N ASP A 211 8.80 -26.25 35.52
CA ASP A 211 10.21 -26.57 35.73
C ASP A 211 11.02 -26.02 34.54
N PRO A 212 11.36 -24.71 34.55
CA PRO A 212 12.09 -24.08 33.46
C PRO A 212 13.53 -24.58 33.42
N VAL A 213 14.06 -24.75 32.20
CA VAL A 213 15.45 -25.17 31.96
C VAL A 213 16.27 -24.12 31.22
N ILE A 214 15.62 -23.09 30.67
CA ILE A 214 16.19 -21.99 29.88
C ILE A 214 16.05 -20.68 30.65
N ASP A 215 17.10 -19.87 30.64
CA ASP A 215 17.00 -18.45 30.99
C ASP A 215 16.66 -17.64 29.74
N PHE A 216 15.39 -17.25 29.60
CA PHE A 216 14.90 -16.49 28.45
C PHE A 216 15.42 -15.05 28.36
N SER A 217 16.07 -14.51 29.40
CA SER A 217 16.57 -13.12 29.39
C SER A 217 17.69 -12.88 28.35
N GLY A 218 18.38 -13.94 27.92
CA GLY A 218 19.45 -13.90 26.93
C GLY A 218 19.17 -14.71 25.65
N VAL A 219 17.96 -15.26 25.48
CA VAL A 219 17.66 -16.06 24.29
C VAL A 219 17.48 -15.13 23.09
N SER A 220 18.23 -15.42 22.02
CA SER A 220 18.17 -14.65 20.78
C SER A 220 18.39 -15.55 19.57
N VAL A 221 17.77 -15.21 18.46
CA VAL A 221 18.05 -15.80 17.15
C VAL A 221 18.48 -14.67 16.23
N THR A 222 19.67 -14.79 15.64
CA THR A 222 20.17 -13.80 14.68
C THR A 222 19.36 -13.85 13.38
N PRO A 223 19.35 -12.79 12.55
CA PRO A 223 18.73 -12.84 11.23
C PRO A 223 19.31 -13.92 10.31
N SER A 224 20.54 -14.38 10.57
CA SER A 224 21.14 -15.53 9.89
C SER A 224 20.67 -16.90 10.41
N GLY A 225 19.73 -16.93 11.36
CA GLY A 225 19.13 -18.15 11.90
C GLY A 225 19.98 -18.87 12.94
N VAL A 226 20.85 -18.16 13.66
CA VAL A 226 21.68 -18.74 14.72
C VAL A 226 21.06 -18.46 16.08
N LEU A 227 20.67 -19.53 16.80
CA LEU A 227 20.11 -19.47 18.16
C LEU A 227 21.23 -19.44 19.20
N THR A 228 21.15 -18.47 20.10
CA THR A 228 21.91 -18.42 21.34
C THR A 228 20.94 -18.53 22.51
N LEU A 229 21.21 -19.44 23.44
CA LEU A 229 20.45 -19.61 24.67
C LEU A 229 21.39 -20.02 25.81
N SER A 230 20.96 -19.71 27.03
CA SER A 230 21.62 -20.15 28.25
C SER A 230 20.67 -21.06 29.03
N LEU A 231 21.20 -22.16 29.54
CA LEU A 231 20.44 -23.05 30.40
C LEU A 231 20.55 -22.58 31.86
N LEU A 232 19.50 -22.80 32.64
CA LEU A 232 19.56 -22.62 34.08
C LEU A 232 20.53 -23.65 34.69
N PRO A 233 21.31 -23.28 35.74
CA PRO A 233 22.29 -24.17 36.35
C PRO A 233 21.67 -25.50 36.78
N HIS A 234 22.30 -26.62 36.38
CA HIS A 234 21.86 -27.97 36.69
C HIS A 234 20.44 -28.34 36.21
N ALA A 235 19.80 -27.52 35.38
CA ALA A 235 18.49 -27.83 34.85
C ALA A 235 18.55 -28.96 33.81
N TYR A 236 17.53 -29.80 33.78
CA TYR A 236 17.36 -30.88 32.81
C TYR A 236 15.87 -31.08 32.56
N GLY A 237 15.49 -31.66 31.42
CA GLY A 237 14.10 -31.83 31.03
C GLY A 237 13.81 -31.21 29.68
N ASN A 238 12.58 -30.74 29.47
CA ASN A 238 12.20 -30.03 28.27
C ASN A 238 11.58 -28.68 28.58
N GLU A 239 11.76 -27.74 27.68
CA GLU A 239 11.06 -26.46 27.70
C GLU A 239 10.81 -26.03 26.27
N SER A 240 9.67 -25.37 26.06
CA SER A 240 9.25 -24.97 24.73
C SER A 240 9.05 -23.46 24.64
N PHE A 241 9.16 -22.93 23.43
CA PHE A 241 8.79 -21.56 23.09
C PHE A 241 8.20 -21.52 21.69
N LEU A 242 7.33 -20.55 21.45
CA LEU A 242 6.89 -20.21 20.10
C LEU A 242 7.92 -19.27 19.49
N LEU A 243 8.28 -19.55 18.23
CA LEU A 243 9.16 -18.73 17.43
C LEU A 243 8.41 -18.23 16.20
N SER A 244 8.41 -16.92 16.00
CA SER A 244 7.95 -16.29 14.77
C SER A 244 9.05 -15.39 14.22
N LEU A 245 9.02 -15.17 12.91
CA LEU A 245 9.82 -14.16 12.26
C LEU A 245 8.97 -12.91 12.06
N VAL A 246 9.57 -11.75 12.27
CA VAL A 246 8.91 -10.45 12.22
C VAL A 246 9.69 -9.52 11.30
N ASP A 247 9.00 -8.90 10.34
CA ASP A 247 9.52 -7.83 9.48
C ASP A 247 9.06 -6.43 9.94
N ASP A 248 9.58 -5.39 9.29
CA ASP A 248 9.24 -3.98 9.53
C ASP A 248 8.39 -3.34 8.40
N GLY A 249 7.80 -4.13 7.49
CA GLY A 249 7.09 -3.66 6.29
C GLY A 249 5.71 -3.03 6.56
N GLY A 250 5.12 -3.30 7.73
CA GLY A 250 3.80 -2.82 8.15
C GLY A 250 2.66 -3.70 7.63
N GLY A 251 1.53 -3.77 8.33
CA GLY A 251 0.47 -4.73 7.97
C GLY A 251 0.76 -6.13 8.50
N ASN A 252 0.94 -7.12 7.62
CA ASN A 252 1.12 -8.53 7.98
C ASN A 252 2.59 -8.86 8.28
N ASN A 253 3.13 -8.36 9.39
CA ASN A 253 4.57 -8.42 9.68
C ASN A 253 5.06 -9.72 10.32
N GLU A 254 4.18 -10.67 10.67
CA GLU A 254 4.57 -11.82 11.51
C GLU A 254 4.26 -13.13 10.78
N SER A 255 5.26 -14.02 10.75
CA SER A 255 5.09 -15.38 10.24
C SER A 255 4.16 -16.19 11.15
N ALA A 256 3.67 -17.32 10.66
CA ALA A 256 3.03 -18.29 11.54
C ALA A 256 4.01 -18.73 12.66
N PRO A 257 3.58 -18.80 13.94
CA PRO A 257 4.44 -19.22 15.02
C PRO A 257 4.74 -20.72 14.93
N GLN A 258 6.00 -21.10 15.10
CA GLN A 258 6.45 -22.49 15.15
C GLN A 258 6.82 -22.86 16.59
N LEU A 259 6.32 -24.00 17.08
CA LEU A 259 6.65 -24.51 18.41
C LEU A 259 8.02 -25.17 18.39
N VAL A 260 8.93 -24.69 19.24
CA VAL A 260 10.29 -25.21 19.40
C VAL A 260 10.40 -25.84 20.78
N THR A 261 11.07 -26.98 20.87
CA THR A 261 11.36 -27.65 22.15
C THR A 261 12.86 -27.79 22.34
N VAL A 262 13.37 -27.33 23.48
CA VAL A 262 14.74 -27.60 23.92
C VAL A 262 14.69 -28.81 24.84
N LEU A 263 15.42 -29.86 24.48
CA LEU A 263 15.59 -31.06 25.29
C LEU A 263 16.98 -31.02 25.94
N VAL A 264 17.00 -30.92 27.27
CA VAL A 264 18.22 -30.92 28.07
C VAL A 264 18.38 -32.28 28.74
N ASN A 265 19.28 -33.09 28.19
CA ASN A 265 19.60 -34.39 28.76
C ASN A 265 20.52 -34.26 29.97
N ARG A 266 20.32 -35.11 30.98
CA ARG A 266 21.17 -35.14 32.17
C ARG A 266 22.61 -35.52 31.81
N THR A 267 23.56 -34.86 32.45
CA THR A 267 24.98 -35.22 32.39
C THR A 267 25.30 -36.12 33.58
N ASN A 268 25.93 -37.27 33.34
CA ASN A 268 26.30 -38.16 34.44
C ASN A 268 27.51 -37.58 35.20
N TRP A 269 27.39 -37.44 36.52
CA TRP A 269 28.45 -36.92 37.38
C TRP A 269 29.08 -38.06 38.19
N PRO A 270 30.40 -37.99 38.49
CA PRO A 270 31.04 -38.98 39.34
C PRO A 270 30.43 -38.95 40.74
N PRO A 271 30.32 -40.12 41.41
CA PRO A 271 29.87 -40.15 42.80
C PRO A 271 30.83 -39.36 43.70
N SER A 272 30.29 -38.71 44.73
CA SER A 272 31.06 -38.02 45.76
C SER A 272 30.68 -38.54 47.14
N PHE A 273 31.62 -38.47 48.07
CA PHE A 273 31.38 -38.72 49.50
C PHE A 273 32.08 -37.65 50.33
N SER A 274 31.52 -37.36 51.50
CA SER A 274 32.17 -36.55 52.52
C SER A 274 32.33 -37.39 53.79
N LEU A 275 33.50 -37.29 54.41
CA LEU A 275 33.73 -37.91 55.71
C LEU A 275 33.46 -36.85 56.78
N PRO A 276 32.56 -37.09 57.75
CA PRO A 276 32.31 -36.15 58.84
C PRO A 276 33.54 -35.99 59.76
N SER A 277 34.42 -37.00 59.77
CA SER A 277 35.74 -36.95 60.39
C SER A 277 36.71 -37.82 59.60
N ARG A 278 37.99 -37.43 59.52
CA ARG A 278 39.07 -38.28 58.99
C ARG A 278 39.56 -39.32 60.00
N VAL A 279 39.09 -39.22 61.24
CA VAL A 279 39.41 -40.11 62.36
C VAL A 279 38.12 -40.72 62.86
N VAL A 280 38.08 -42.05 62.88
CA VAL A 280 37.06 -42.81 63.60
C VAL A 280 37.75 -43.39 64.81
N ASP A 281 37.39 -42.89 66.00
CA ASP A 281 37.83 -43.52 67.24
C ASP A 281 36.98 -44.77 67.46
N VAL A 282 37.64 -45.93 67.45
CA VAL A 282 36.99 -47.23 67.71
C VAL A 282 37.46 -47.70 69.08
N ASP A 283 36.51 -47.98 69.98
CA ASP A 283 36.81 -48.59 71.28
C ASP A 283 37.28 -50.03 71.07
N GLU A 284 38.39 -50.43 71.67
CA GLU A 284 38.89 -51.82 71.68
C GLU A 284 37.91 -52.82 72.31
N ARG A 285 36.86 -52.32 73.00
CA ARG A 285 35.76 -53.10 73.58
C ARG A 285 34.42 -52.91 72.88
N ALA A 286 34.40 -52.25 71.72
CA ALA A 286 33.17 -52.12 70.94
C ALA A 286 32.66 -53.54 70.61
N PRO A 287 31.42 -53.91 70.99
CA PRO A 287 30.86 -55.18 70.60
C PRO A 287 30.73 -55.23 69.08
N ASP A 288 31.01 -56.39 68.47
CA ASP A 288 30.83 -56.60 67.05
C ASP A 288 29.43 -56.12 66.63
N LEU A 289 29.38 -55.14 65.72
CA LEU A 289 28.12 -54.71 65.15
C LEU A 289 27.57 -55.85 64.28
N PRO A 290 26.26 -56.17 64.36
CA PRO A 290 25.64 -57.23 63.57
C PRO A 290 25.67 -56.94 62.07
#